data_AF-A0A1B7UJG0-F1
#
_entry.id   AF-A0A1B7UJG0-F1
#
_cell.length_a   1.000
_cell.length_b   1.000
_cell.length_c   1.000
_cell.angle_alpha   90.00
_cell.angle_beta   90.00
_cell.angle_gamma   90.00
#
_symmetry.space_group_name_H-M   'P 1'
#
loop_
_entity.id
_entity.type
_entity.pdbx_description
1 polymer ?
#
loop_
_entity_poly.entity_id
_entity_poly.type
_entity_poly.pdbx_seq_one_letter_code
_entity_poly.pdbx_strand_id
1 'polypeptide(L)'
;MKLNKLTSALVVFATIGVMALPVSTAYAAPDAAKIAERKARKSQAVGEKVGKAIVKAYELYGQEKISEAIAALAGVEPTAPFDKAYLYSFLGRLYIERDAVKARQYLMDAVKLDVLSFTDQAGLLRNIADLSLQDKKFQQALDYYTKWMDFTGETHSDVYIRMANCYYEMKQFNKVISPADLAIAGYKTPKKEAYMMKLGAYYELKNFKKAVEVLESAVVIFPEDKSLWVQLGQFYSINERYGEALAAFELAYKQGFMKTDNEIKMLANMYNNNNVPYRAAALLEKHMKAGVLKKDRSTLSSIAGSYNSAREFDKAAVYYGELAKLENDGEAYRRQGTALLMAGKESAAVPALQKALEVGVKDKGRVHIALMEAYFYQAKLKDAYRHNQLARDNGQAKAASSWTGYIRERAEKKGISL
;
A
#
# COMPACT_ATOMS: atom_id res chain seq x y z
N MET A 1 18.04 -24.22 -15.21
CA MET A 1 17.28 -25.50 -15.15
C MET A 1 15.92 -25.19 -14.54
N LYS A 2 14.84 -25.64 -15.18
CA LYS A 2 13.44 -25.23 -15.02
C LYS A 2 12.93 -25.40 -13.57
N LEU A 3 12.40 -24.34 -12.95
CA LEU A 3 11.52 -24.46 -11.78
C LEU A 3 10.10 -24.76 -12.28
N ASN A 4 9.83 -26.04 -12.52
CA ASN A 4 8.47 -26.56 -12.59
C ASN A 4 8.15 -27.27 -11.27
N LYS A 5 6.91 -27.07 -10.81
CA LYS A 5 6.21 -27.73 -9.69
C LYS A 5 6.33 -27.03 -8.34
N LEU A 6 5.40 -26.12 -8.07
CA LEU A 6 4.76 -25.95 -6.76
C LEU A 6 3.33 -25.40 -6.97
N THR A 7 2.53 -26.13 -7.76
CA THR A 7 1.07 -25.97 -7.82
C THR A 7 0.44 -26.95 -6.85
N SER A 8 0.45 -26.67 -5.55
CA SER A 8 -0.28 -27.47 -4.54
C SER A 8 -0.44 -26.69 -3.23
N ALA A 9 -1.32 -25.69 -3.22
CA ALA A 9 -2.12 -25.25 -2.04
C ALA A 9 -2.78 -23.91 -2.36
N LEU A 10 -3.82 -23.93 -3.19
CA LEU A 10 -4.92 -22.95 -3.23
C LEU A 10 -5.91 -23.50 -4.27
N VAL A 11 -6.63 -24.55 -3.89
CA VAL A 11 -7.89 -24.88 -4.58
C VAL A 11 -8.91 -23.88 -4.02
N VAL A 12 -8.85 -22.65 -4.51
CA VAL A 12 -10.02 -21.77 -4.50
C VAL A 12 -10.78 -22.15 -5.75
N PHE A 13 -11.95 -22.76 -5.58
CA PHE A 13 -12.92 -22.92 -6.66
C PHE A 13 -13.37 -21.52 -7.11
N ALA A 14 -12.56 -20.88 -7.95
CA ALA A 14 -13.00 -19.75 -8.74
C ALA A 14 -13.73 -20.33 -9.95
N THR A 15 -15.00 -20.68 -9.77
CA THR A 15 -15.93 -20.73 -10.91
C THR A 15 -16.00 -19.32 -11.47
N ILE A 16 -15.09 -18.99 -12.39
CA ILE A 16 -15.20 -17.79 -13.22
C ILE A 16 -16.31 -18.10 -14.23
N GLY A 17 -17.55 -18.00 -13.77
CA GLY A 17 -18.63 -17.64 -14.65
C GLY A 17 -18.31 -16.25 -15.14
N VAL A 18 -17.96 -16.10 -16.42
CA VAL A 18 -17.93 -14.81 -17.08
C VAL A 18 -19.39 -14.33 -17.16
N MET A 19 -19.94 -13.89 -16.03
CA MET A 19 -21.07 -12.97 -16.08
C MET A 19 -20.47 -11.66 -16.55
N ALA A 20 -20.64 -11.38 -17.85
CA ALA A 20 -20.52 -10.03 -18.36
C ALA A 20 -21.59 -9.21 -17.62
N LEU A 21 -21.21 -8.63 -16.48
CA LEU A 21 -22.03 -7.62 -15.84
C LEU A 21 -22.18 -6.49 -16.87
N PRO A 22 -23.40 -5.97 -17.07
CA PRO A 22 -23.59 -4.84 -17.96
C PRO A 22 -22.76 -3.68 -17.42
N VAL A 23 -21.66 -3.37 -18.11
CA VAL A 23 -20.89 -2.17 -17.83
C VAL A 23 -21.82 -1.02 -18.18
N SER A 24 -22.34 -0.33 -17.16
CA SER A 24 -23.00 0.95 -17.35
C SER A 24 -21.97 1.85 -18.05
N THR A 25 -22.18 2.10 -19.34
CA THR A 25 -21.27 2.95 -20.10
C THR A 25 -21.51 4.38 -19.64
N ALA A 26 -20.61 4.90 -18.80
CA ALA A 26 -20.61 6.30 -18.38
C ALA A 26 -20.50 7.28 -19.57
N TYR A 27 -20.13 6.77 -20.74
CA TYR A 27 -20.02 7.49 -22.00
C TYR A 27 -21.17 7.09 -22.92
N ALA A 28 -21.92 8.07 -23.42
CA ALA A 28 -22.92 7.83 -24.45
C ALA A 28 -22.25 7.25 -25.71
N ALA A 29 -22.92 6.30 -26.36
CA ALA A 29 -22.42 5.74 -27.61
C ALA A 29 -22.34 6.86 -28.68
N PRO A 30 -21.20 7.02 -29.36
CA PRO A 30 -21.05 7.99 -30.44
C PRO A 30 -22.01 7.73 -31.61
N ASP A 31 -22.44 8.79 -32.28
CA ASP A 31 -23.34 8.70 -33.44
C ASP A 31 -22.59 8.16 -34.67
N ALA A 32 -22.87 6.90 -35.03
CA ALA A 32 -22.23 6.20 -36.13
C ALA A 32 -22.41 6.88 -37.49
N ALA A 33 -23.56 7.52 -37.74
CA ALA A 33 -23.83 8.21 -38.99
C ALA A 33 -22.95 9.46 -39.13
N LYS A 34 -22.83 10.24 -38.04
CA LYS A 34 -21.92 11.40 -38.01
C LYS A 34 -20.46 11.00 -38.15
N ILE A 35 -20.05 9.88 -37.55
CA ILE A 35 -18.68 9.38 -37.71
C ILE A 35 -18.41 9.00 -39.18
N ALA A 36 -19.35 8.30 -39.82
CA ALA A 36 -19.22 7.94 -41.24
C ALA A 36 -19.12 9.18 -42.14
N GLU A 37 -19.93 10.21 -41.88
CA GLU A 37 -19.87 11.49 -42.57
C GLU A 37 -18.50 12.17 -42.39
N ARG A 38 -18.00 12.27 -41.15
CA ARG A 38 -16.68 12.85 -40.84
C ARG A 38 -15.56 12.07 -41.55
N LYS A 39 -15.63 10.74 -41.62
CA LYS A 39 -14.67 9.88 -42.34
C LYS A 39 -14.71 10.05 -43.85
N ALA A 40 -15.89 10.31 -44.42
CA ALA A 40 -16.06 10.53 -45.86
C ALA A 40 -15.64 11.94 -46.32
N ARG A 41 -15.38 12.87 -45.38
CA ARG A 41 -14.95 14.24 -45.67
C ARG A 41 -13.67 14.23 -46.50
N LYS A 42 -13.73 14.78 -47.71
CA LYS A 42 -12.57 14.94 -48.60
C LYS A 42 -11.63 16.02 -48.05
N SER A 43 -10.33 15.72 -48.04
CA SER A 43 -9.31 16.72 -47.71
C SER A 43 -9.27 17.81 -48.80
N GLN A 44 -9.03 19.05 -48.39
CA GLN A 44 -8.86 20.17 -49.31
C GLN A 44 -7.37 20.44 -49.54
N ALA A 45 -7.04 21.03 -50.68
CA ALA A 45 -5.70 21.54 -50.92
C ALA A 45 -5.53 22.88 -50.20
N VAL A 46 -4.37 23.09 -49.57
CA VAL A 46 -4.02 24.38 -48.96
C VAL A 46 -3.78 25.41 -50.06
N GLY A 47 -4.29 26.63 -49.86
CA GLY A 47 -4.07 27.74 -50.79
C GLY A 47 -2.59 28.06 -50.99
N GLU A 48 -2.21 28.48 -52.18
CA GLU A 48 -0.80 28.62 -52.62
C GLU A 48 0.06 29.43 -51.64
N LYS A 49 -0.45 30.57 -51.14
CA LYS A 49 0.26 31.45 -50.20
C LYS A 49 0.60 30.72 -48.89
N VAL A 50 -0.36 29.99 -48.34
CA VAL A 50 -0.23 29.27 -47.07
C VAL A 50 0.61 28.02 -47.27
N GLY A 51 0.40 27.30 -48.39
CA GLY A 51 1.20 26.15 -48.78
C GLY A 51 2.69 26.49 -48.89
N LYS A 52 3.05 27.57 -49.59
CA LYS A 52 4.43 28.06 -49.71
C LYS A 52 5.06 28.36 -48.34
N ALA A 53 4.32 29.03 -47.46
CA ALA A 53 4.81 29.34 -46.12
C ALA A 53 5.00 28.09 -45.26
N ILE A 54 4.09 27.12 -45.34
CA ILE A 54 4.20 25.84 -44.63
C ILE A 54 5.39 25.03 -45.12
N VAL A 55 5.61 24.94 -46.44
CA VAL A 55 6.79 24.24 -47.01
C VAL A 55 8.08 24.85 -46.47
N LYS A 56 8.21 26.18 -46.52
CA LYS A 56 9.35 26.89 -45.94
C LYS A 56 9.52 26.61 -44.45
N ALA A 57 8.44 26.57 -43.69
CA ALA A 57 8.49 26.29 -42.27
C ALA A 57 8.88 24.83 -41.98
N TYR A 58 8.47 23.86 -42.81
CA TYR A 58 8.93 22.47 -42.74
C TYR A 58 10.43 22.33 -42.99
N GLU A 59 10.97 23.04 -43.99
CA GLU A 59 12.41 23.04 -44.26
C GLU A 59 13.21 23.59 -43.07
N LEU A 60 12.74 24.68 -42.46
CA LEU A 60 13.37 25.26 -41.27
C LEU A 60 13.25 24.33 -40.05
N TYR A 61 12.10 23.68 -39.88
CA TYR A 61 11.89 22.70 -38.82
C TYR A 61 12.83 21.49 -38.96
N GLY A 62 13.02 20.98 -40.18
CA GLY A 62 13.97 19.89 -40.46
C GLY A 62 15.44 20.26 -40.21
N GLN A 63 15.76 21.55 -40.13
CA GLN A 63 17.06 22.08 -39.71
C GLN A 63 17.11 22.42 -38.21
N GLU A 64 16.11 22.00 -37.42
CA GLU A 64 15.94 22.32 -35.99
C GLU A 64 15.77 23.82 -35.69
N LYS A 65 15.51 24.65 -36.72
CA LYS A 65 15.31 26.10 -36.60
C LYS A 65 13.86 26.46 -36.27
N ILE A 66 13.38 25.97 -35.12
CA ILE A 66 11.95 26.09 -34.73
C ILE A 66 11.51 27.57 -34.61
N SER A 67 12.38 28.47 -34.13
CA SER A 67 12.08 29.91 -34.08
C SER A 67 11.82 30.52 -35.45
N GLU A 68 12.65 30.16 -36.43
CA GLU A 68 12.55 30.69 -37.79
C GLU A 68 11.35 30.10 -38.51
N ALA A 69 11.05 28.81 -38.27
CA ALA A 69 9.86 28.14 -38.80
C ALA A 69 8.58 28.85 -38.32
N ILE A 70 8.49 29.18 -37.03
CA ILE A 70 7.37 29.94 -36.47
C ILE A 70 7.29 31.35 -37.08
N ALA A 71 8.42 32.05 -37.19
CA ALA A 71 8.46 33.41 -37.75
C ALA A 71 8.02 33.43 -39.23
N ALA A 72 8.36 32.40 -40.01
CA ALA A 72 7.95 32.25 -41.41
C ALA A 72 6.42 32.13 -41.57
N LEU A 73 5.72 31.74 -40.51
CA LEU A 73 4.27 31.54 -40.49
C LEU A 73 3.51 32.70 -39.84
N ALA A 74 4.16 33.46 -38.96
CA ALA A 74 3.53 34.51 -38.15
C ALA A 74 2.94 35.68 -38.98
N GLY A 75 3.46 35.94 -40.18
CA GLY A 75 2.95 36.97 -41.10
C GLY A 75 1.93 36.48 -42.12
N VAL A 76 1.50 35.22 -42.04
CA VAL A 76 0.54 34.63 -42.97
C VAL A 76 -0.87 34.84 -42.45
N GLU A 77 -1.66 35.62 -43.18
CA GLU A 77 -3.08 35.87 -42.87
C GLU A 77 -3.99 35.12 -43.85
N PRO A 78 -4.34 33.86 -43.57
CA PRO A 78 -5.29 33.11 -44.38
C PRO A 78 -6.72 33.62 -44.17
N THR A 79 -7.49 33.70 -45.24
CA THR A 79 -8.92 34.06 -45.20
C THR A 79 -9.82 32.82 -45.19
N ALA A 80 -9.47 31.81 -45.98
CA ALA A 80 -10.21 30.55 -46.08
C ALA A 80 -10.16 29.75 -44.77
N PRO A 81 -11.29 29.16 -44.32
CA PRO A 81 -11.33 28.35 -43.10
C PRO A 81 -10.34 27.18 -43.11
N PHE A 82 -10.19 26.48 -44.24
CA PHE A 82 -9.26 25.35 -44.34
C PHE A 82 -7.81 25.79 -44.16
N ASP A 83 -7.40 26.86 -44.85
CA ASP A 83 -6.06 27.43 -44.73
C ASP A 83 -5.77 27.91 -43.30
N LYS A 84 -6.75 28.54 -42.64
CA LYS A 84 -6.65 28.92 -41.21
C LYS A 84 -6.43 27.69 -40.34
N ALA A 85 -7.26 26.67 -40.49
CA ALA A 85 -7.18 25.46 -39.67
C ALA A 85 -5.84 24.74 -39.89
N TYR A 86 -5.37 24.66 -41.14
CA TYR A 86 -4.11 24.02 -41.47
C TYR A 86 -2.92 24.81 -40.90
N LEU A 87 -2.89 26.13 -41.08
CA LEU A 87 -1.86 27.01 -40.50
C LEU A 87 -1.82 26.90 -38.97
N TYR A 88 -2.98 27.01 -38.31
CA TYR A 88 -3.07 26.91 -36.85
C TYR A 88 -2.69 25.52 -36.34
N SER A 89 -3.04 24.45 -37.06
CA SER A 89 -2.61 23.10 -36.69
C SER A 89 -1.09 22.96 -36.69
N PHE A 90 -0.43 23.58 -37.68
CA PHE A 90 1.02 23.51 -37.83
C PHE A 90 1.74 24.39 -36.81
N LEU A 91 1.29 25.64 -36.62
CA LEU A 91 1.77 26.51 -35.55
C LEU A 91 1.61 25.85 -34.17
N GLY A 92 0.44 25.26 -33.90
CA GLY A 92 0.19 24.57 -32.64
C GLY A 92 1.19 23.45 -32.37
N ARG A 93 1.52 22.64 -33.39
CA ARG A 93 2.55 21.59 -33.31
C ARG A 93 3.95 22.16 -33.04
N LEU A 94 4.34 23.24 -33.72
CA LEU A 94 5.65 23.88 -33.52
C LEU A 94 5.81 24.51 -32.13
N TYR A 95 4.71 24.96 -31.52
CA TYR A 95 4.73 25.55 -30.19
C TYR A 95 4.74 24.52 -29.05
N ILE A 96 4.49 23.22 -29.29
CA ILE A 96 4.37 22.19 -28.23
C ILE A 96 5.56 22.22 -27.28
N GLU A 97 6.78 22.27 -27.82
CA GLU A 97 8.02 22.21 -27.03
C GLU A 97 8.47 23.59 -26.52
N ARG A 98 7.78 24.67 -26.91
CA ARG A 98 8.21 26.05 -26.62
C ARG A 98 7.27 26.81 -25.70
N ASP A 99 5.99 26.68 -25.94
CA ASP A 99 4.93 27.39 -25.23
C ASP A 99 3.65 26.56 -25.32
N ALA A 100 3.45 25.70 -24.31
CA ALA A 100 2.31 24.80 -24.24
C ALA A 100 0.96 25.55 -24.22
N VAL A 101 0.94 26.81 -23.75
CA VAL A 101 -0.26 27.64 -23.74
C VAL A 101 -0.62 28.08 -25.15
N LYS A 102 0.35 28.64 -25.89
CA LYS A 102 0.15 29.01 -27.29
C LYS A 102 -0.13 27.80 -28.17
N ALA A 103 0.59 26.69 -27.95
CA ALA A 103 0.37 25.45 -28.67
C ALA A 103 -1.10 25.02 -28.59
N ARG A 104 -1.63 24.88 -27.37
CA ARG A 104 -3.05 24.53 -27.19
C ARG A 104 -3.99 25.56 -27.81
N GLN A 105 -3.73 26.86 -27.67
CA GLN A 105 -4.61 27.88 -28.23
C GLN A 105 -4.73 27.72 -29.76
N TYR A 106 -3.60 27.61 -30.47
CA TYR A 106 -3.60 27.37 -31.91
C TYR A 106 -4.31 26.06 -32.29
N LEU A 107 -4.07 24.97 -31.55
CA LEU A 107 -4.76 23.71 -31.82
C LEU A 107 -6.28 23.81 -31.59
N MET A 108 -6.72 24.52 -30.53
CA MET A 108 -8.14 24.76 -30.26
C MET A 108 -8.80 25.60 -31.36
N ASP A 109 -8.10 26.64 -31.84
CA ASP A 109 -8.58 27.50 -32.93
C ASP A 109 -8.67 26.72 -34.25
N ALA A 110 -7.72 25.81 -34.52
CA ALA A 110 -7.77 24.91 -35.68
C ALA A 110 -8.97 23.96 -35.61
N VAL A 111 -9.17 23.29 -34.46
CA VAL A 111 -10.25 22.33 -34.25
C VAL A 111 -11.62 22.99 -34.37
N LYS A 112 -11.77 24.23 -33.87
CA LYS A 112 -13.04 24.99 -33.91
C LYS A 112 -13.57 25.20 -35.32
N LEU A 113 -12.69 25.24 -36.32
CA LEU A 113 -13.08 25.45 -37.72
C LEU A 113 -13.71 24.19 -38.35
N ASP A 114 -13.44 23.00 -37.80
CA ASP A 114 -14.00 21.70 -38.23
C ASP A 114 -14.00 21.46 -39.76
N VAL A 115 -12.90 21.82 -40.42
CA VAL A 115 -12.72 21.67 -41.88
C VAL A 115 -11.56 20.75 -42.25
N LEU A 116 -10.77 20.31 -41.28
CA LEU A 116 -9.65 19.39 -41.50
C LEU A 116 -10.14 17.97 -41.84
N SER A 117 -9.22 17.17 -42.38
CA SER A 117 -9.44 15.75 -42.61
C SER A 117 -9.83 15.03 -41.31
N PHE A 118 -10.53 13.90 -41.41
CA PHE A 118 -10.90 13.09 -40.24
C PHE A 118 -9.70 12.79 -39.33
N THR A 119 -8.58 12.39 -39.94
CA THR A 119 -7.38 11.98 -39.20
C THR A 119 -6.71 13.17 -38.54
N ASP A 120 -6.60 14.31 -39.22
CA ASP A 120 -6.00 15.51 -38.64
C ASP A 120 -6.87 16.06 -37.51
N GLN A 121 -8.17 16.20 -37.73
CA GLN A 121 -9.12 16.71 -36.74
C GLN A 121 -9.12 15.84 -35.47
N ALA A 122 -9.14 14.51 -35.63
CA ALA A 122 -9.02 13.57 -34.53
C ALA A 122 -7.67 13.72 -33.79
N GLY A 123 -6.56 13.79 -34.53
CA GLY A 123 -5.23 13.98 -33.96
C GLY A 123 -5.13 15.27 -33.13
N LEU A 124 -5.70 16.37 -33.62
CA LEU A 124 -5.69 17.63 -32.88
C LEU A 124 -6.52 17.57 -31.59
N LEU A 125 -7.70 16.96 -31.62
CA LEU A 125 -8.52 16.77 -30.41
C LEU A 125 -7.76 16.02 -29.32
N ARG A 126 -7.06 14.94 -29.71
CA ARG A 126 -6.23 14.15 -28.79
C ARG A 126 -5.03 14.93 -28.27
N ASN A 127 -4.32 15.65 -29.13
CA ASN A 127 -3.17 16.48 -28.73
C ASN A 127 -3.58 17.59 -27.74
N ILE A 128 -4.75 18.22 -27.94
CA ILE A 128 -5.26 19.20 -26.98
C ILE A 128 -5.50 18.52 -25.63
N ALA A 129 -6.12 17.34 -25.60
CA ALA A 129 -6.37 16.61 -24.37
C ALA A 129 -5.07 16.23 -23.64
N ASP A 130 -4.08 15.71 -24.36
CA ASP A 130 -2.77 15.34 -23.82
C ASP A 130 -2.00 16.57 -23.27
N LEU A 131 -1.97 17.68 -24.01
CA LEU A 131 -1.35 18.92 -23.55
C LEU A 131 -2.09 19.54 -22.35
N SER A 132 -3.42 19.43 -22.32
CA SER A 132 -4.21 19.88 -21.16
C SER A 132 -3.92 19.03 -19.92
N LEU A 133 -3.73 17.72 -20.08
CA LEU A 133 -3.33 16.84 -18.99
C LEU A 133 -1.94 17.18 -18.46
N GLN A 134 -0.96 17.41 -19.34
CA GLN A 134 0.40 17.83 -18.94
C GLN A 134 0.40 19.14 -18.15
N ASP A 135 -0.43 20.10 -18.55
CA ASP A 135 -0.63 21.38 -17.86
C ASP A 135 -1.53 21.29 -16.62
N LYS A 136 -1.93 20.08 -16.19
CA LYS A 136 -2.83 19.83 -15.05
C LYS A 136 -4.21 20.49 -15.19
N LYS A 137 -4.63 20.81 -16.43
CA LYS A 137 -5.98 21.27 -16.77
C LYS A 137 -6.91 20.08 -16.95
N PHE A 138 -7.14 19.36 -15.85
CA PHE A 138 -7.79 18.04 -15.86
C PHE A 138 -9.20 18.03 -16.47
N GLN A 139 -10.03 19.04 -16.16
CA GLN A 139 -11.38 19.13 -16.76
C GLN A 139 -11.31 19.34 -18.27
N GLN A 140 -10.41 20.21 -18.73
CA GLN A 140 -10.23 20.45 -20.17
C GLN A 140 -9.73 19.19 -20.87
N ALA A 141 -8.81 18.45 -20.27
CA ALA A 141 -8.35 17.17 -20.80
C ALA A 141 -9.51 16.18 -20.94
N LEU A 142 -10.36 16.03 -19.92
CA LEU A 142 -11.56 15.18 -19.97
C LEU A 142 -12.52 15.59 -21.09
N ASP A 143 -12.78 16.88 -21.24
CA ASP A 143 -13.67 17.40 -22.28
C ASP A 143 -13.16 17.05 -23.68
N TYR A 144 -11.85 17.21 -23.92
CA TYR A 144 -11.25 16.92 -25.22
C TYR A 144 -11.06 15.42 -25.50
N TYR A 145 -10.77 14.58 -24.50
CA TYR A 145 -10.83 13.13 -24.68
C TYR A 145 -12.24 12.66 -25.03
N THR A 146 -13.25 13.20 -24.35
CA THR A 146 -14.66 12.87 -24.64
C THR A 146 -15.06 13.31 -26.05
N LYS A 147 -14.66 14.52 -26.47
CA LYS A 147 -14.86 14.99 -27.85
C LYS A 147 -14.13 14.13 -28.87
N TRP A 148 -12.90 13.71 -28.57
CA TRP A 148 -12.13 12.83 -29.45
C TRP A 148 -12.82 11.47 -29.62
N MET A 149 -13.31 10.87 -28.54
CA MET A 149 -14.08 9.62 -28.58
C MET A 149 -15.41 9.78 -29.36
N ASP A 150 -16.15 10.87 -29.15
CA ASP A 150 -17.36 11.17 -29.94
C ASP A 150 -17.04 11.40 -31.42
N PHE A 151 -15.94 12.08 -31.70
CA PHE A 151 -15.52 12.41 -33.07
C PHE A 151 -15.18 11.15 -33.86
N THR A 152 -14.45 10.23 -33.23
CA THR A 152 -13.85 9.07 -33.89
C THR A 152 -14.67 7.78 -33.79
N GLY A 153 -15.45 7.64 -32.71
CA GLY A 153 -16.01 6.36 -32.28
C GLY A 153 -14.98 5.40 -31.68
N GLU A 154 -13.73 5.83 -31.57
CA GLU A 154 -12.64 4.98 -31.07
C GLU A 154 -12.58 4.99 -29.54
N THR A 155 -12.17 3.86 -28.99
CA THR A 155 -11.90 3.69 -27.57
C THR A 155 -10.50 3.11 -27.42
N HIS A 156 -9.69 3.71 -26.55
CA HIS A 156 -8.36 3.18 -26.24
C HIS A 156 -8.15 3.12 -24.73
N SER A 157 -7.62 1.99 -24.25
CA SER A 157 -7.39 1.78 -22.82
C SER A 157 -6.47 2.83 -22.19
N ASP A 158 -5.46 3.32 -22.91
CA ASP A 158 -4.57 4.38 -22.43
C ASP A 158 -5.28 5.73 -22.27
N VAL A 159 -6.22 6.05 -23.17
CA VAL A 159 -7.08 7.23 -23.02
C VAL A 159 -7.96 7.10 -21.77
N TYR A 160 -8.56 5.94 -21.55
CA TYR A 160 -9.34 5.71 -20.33
C TYR A 160 -8.51 5.85 -19.04
N ILE A 161 -7.25 5.39 -19.03
CA ILE A 161 -6.35 5.62 -17.89
C ILE A 161 -6.02 7.10 -17.70
N ARG A 162 -5.79 7.86 -18.77
CA ARG A 162 -5.59 9.31 -18.70
C ARG A 162 -6.83 10.03 -18.13
N MET A 163 -8.03 9.62 -18.54
CA MET A 163 -9.28 10.12 -17.98
C MET A 163 -9.48 9.74 -16.52
N ALA A 164 -9.16 8.50 -16.15
CA ALA A 164 -9.16 8.03 -14.76
C ALA A 164 -8.23 8.88 -13.89
N ASN A 165 -7.03 9.18 -14.39
CA ASN A 165 -6.06 10.05 -13.74
C ASN A 165 -6.60 11.48 -13.55
N CYS A 166 -7.22 12.07 -14.58
CA CYS A 166 -7.88 13.37 -14.44
C CYS A 166 -8.91 13.39 -13.31
N TYR A 167 -9.79 12.37 -13.24
CA TYR A 167 -10.76 12.28 -12.15
C TYR A 167 -10.09 12.11 -10.78
N TYR A 168 -9.01 11.33 -10.71
CA TYR A 168 -8.26 11.11 -9.47
C TYR A 168 -7.64 12.41 -8.95
N GLU A 169 -6.95 13.16 -9.79
CA GLU A 169 -6.32 14.44 -9.44
C GLU A 169 -7.36 15.51 -9.05
N MET A 170 -8.56 15.45 -9.64
CA MET A 170 -9.70 16.28 -9.25
C MET A 170 -10.43 15.78 -7.99
N LYS A 171 -9.93 14.72 -7.34
CA LYS A 171 -10.53 14.06 -6.16
C LYS A 171 -11.95 13.52 -6.40
N GLN A 172 -12.31 13.28 -7.67
CA GLN A 172 -13.58 12.68 -8.07
C GLN A 172 -13.43 11.15 -8.11
N PHE A 173 -13.05 10.56 -6.99
CA PHE A 173 -12.62 9.15 -6.91
C PHE A 173 -13.70 8.15 -7.38
N ASN A 174 -14.98 8.46 -7.18
CA ASN A 174 -16.08 7.64 -7.67
C ASN A 174 -16.12 7.55 -9.20
N LYS A 175 -15.70 8.60 -9.92
CA LYS A 175 -15.67 8.63 -11.39
C LYS A 175 -14.42 7.99 -11.98
N VAL A 176 -13.41 7.65 -11.16
CA VAL A 176 -12.21 6.93 -11.59
C VAL A 176 -12.53 5.48 -11.95
N ILE A 177 -13.52 4.87 -11.29
CA ILE A 177 -13.82 3.44 -11.38
C ILE A 177 -14.19 3.02 -12.80
N SER A 178 -15.13 3.73 -13.44
CA SER A 178 -15.63 3.34 -14.77
C SER A 178 -14.54 3.41 -15.86
N PRO A 179 -13.75 4.49 -15.99
CA PRO A 179 -12.64 4.52 -16.94
C PRO A 179 -11.55 3.48 -16.62
N ALA A 180 -11.24 3.25 -15.34
CA ALA A 180 -10.29 2.20 -14.98
C ALA A 180 -10.79 0.80 -15.40
N ASP A 181 -12.08 0.50 -15.22
CA ASP A 181 -12.70 -0.76 -15.66
C ASP A 181 -12.68 -0.92 -17.17
N LEU A 182 -13.01 0.13 -17.92
CA LEU A 182 -12.95 0.12 -19.38
C LEU A 182 -11.50 -0.08 -19.88
N ALA A 183 -10.53 0.53 -19.21
CA ALA A 183 -9.11 0.30 -19.52
C ALA A 183 -8.70 -1.15 -19.28
N ILE A 184 -9.03 -1.72 -18.11
CA ILE A 184 -8.75 -3.12 -17.76
C ILE A 184 -9.35 -4.07 -18.80
N ALA A 185 -10.61 -3.85 -19.18
CA ALA A 185 -11.30 -4.69 -20.15
C ALA A 185 -10.72 -4.60 -21.58
N GLY A 186 -10.23 -3.41 -21.98
CA GLY A 186 -9.70 -3.19 -23.33
C GLY A 186 -8.24 -3.61 -23.52
N TYR A 187 -7.46 -3.81 -22.45
CA TYR A 187 -6.05 -4.18 -22.58
C TYR A 187 -5.88 -5.65 -23.01
N LYS A 188 -5.37 -5.87 -24.23
CA LYS A 188 -4.99 -7.21 -24.72
C LYS A 188 -3.96 -7.91 -23.82
N THR A 189 -3.00 -7.12 -23.33
CA THR A 189 -2.03 -7.55 -22.32
C THR A 189 -2.30 -6.74 -21.06
N PRO A 190 -2.69 -7.39 -19.94
CA PRO A 190 -3.05 -6.68 -18.72
C PRO A 190 -1.96 -5.71 -18.28
N LYS A 191 -2.36 -4.48 -17.93
CA LYS A 191 -1.45 -3.45 -17.39
C LYS A 191 -1.77 -3.17 -15.93
N LYS A 192 -0.76 -3.32 -15.07
CA LYS A 192 -0.87 -3.10 -13.62
C LYS A 192 -1.40 -1.71 -13.27
N GLU A 193 -0.98 -0.69 -14.02
CA GLU A 193 -1.40 0.71 -13.83
C GLU A 193 -2.92 0.86 -13.71
N ALA A 194 -3.70 0.14 -14.52
CA ALA A 194 -5.16 0.21 -14.50
C ALA A 194 -5.77 -0.33 -13.20
N TYR A 195 -5.23 -1.44 -12.69
CA TYR A 195 -5.62 -2.01 -11.41
C TYR A 195 -5.24 -1.08 -10.26
N MET A 196 -4.05 -0.47 -10.31
CA MET A 196 -3.59 0.45 -9.26
C MET A 196 -4.41 1.75 -9.24
N MET A 197 -4.83 2.23 -10.41
CA MET A 197 -5.74 3.38 -10.51
C MET A 197 -7.09 3.08 -9.84
N LYS A 198 -7.67 1.90 -10.12
CA LYS A 198 -8.92 1.45 -9.48
C LYS A 198 -8.75 1.21 -7.97
N LEU A 199 -7.63 0.62 -7.57
CA LEU A 199 -7.27 0.39 -6.16
C LEU A 199 -7.17 1.69 -5.38
N GLY A 200 -6.41 2.67 -5.89
CA GLY A 200 -6.24 3.98 -5.28
C GLY A 200 -7.58 4.68 -5.09
N ALA A 201 -8.44 4.64 -6.12
CA ALA A 201 -9.78 5.22 -6.02
C ALA A 201 -10.63 4.58 -4.90
N TYR A 202 -10.62 3.25 -4.77
CA TYR A 202 -11.33 2.59 -3.67
C TYR A 202 -10.72 2.87 -2.30
N TYR A 203 -9.40 3.01 -2.20
CA TYR A 203 -8.73 3.40 -0.97
C TYR A 203 -9.18 4.79 -0.49
N GLU A 204 -9.18 5.78 -1.39
CA GLU A 204 -9.62 7.15 -1.09
C GLU A 204 -11.12 7.21 -0.74
N LEU A 205 -11.93 6.37 -1.38
CA LEU A 205 -13.35 6.18 -1.03
C LEU A 205 -13.56 5.40 0.28
N LYS A 206 -12.49 4.96 0.95
CA LYS A 206 -12.51 4.08 2.14
C LYS A 206 -13.27 2.77 1.90
N ASN A 207 -13.43 2.36 0.65
CA ASN A 207 -14.08 1.10 0.29
C ASN A 207 -13.04 -0.02 0.26
N PHE A 208 -12.52 -0.35 1.45
CA PHE A 208 -11.44 -1.32 1.58
C PHE A 208 -11.84 -2.74 1.15
N LYS A 209 -13.14 -3.07 1.17
CA LYS A 209 -13.64 -4.36 0.64
C LYS A 209 -13.44 -4.46 -0.87
N LYS A 210 -13.82 -3.41 -1.62
CA LYS A 210 -13.62 -3.37 -3.07
C LYS A 210 -12.15 -3.24 -3.46
N ALA A 211 -11.34 -2.53 -2.65
CA ALA A 211 -9.90 -2.50 -2.82
C ALA A 211 -9.26 -3.90 -2.73
N VAL A 212 -9.72 -4.73 -1.77
CA VAL A 212 -9.29 -6.13 -1.67
C VAL A 212 -9.65 -6.92 -2.93
N GLU A 213 -10.88 -6.81 -3.45
CA GLU A 213 -11.29 -7.52 -4.69
C GLU A 213 -10.37 -7.15 -5.88
N VAL A 214 -9.97 -5.88 -5.99
CA VAL A 214 -9.03 -5.42 -7.02
C VAL A 214 -7.64 -6.03 -6.82
N LEU A 215 -7.13 -6.05 -5.59
CA LEU A 215 -5.83 -6.64 -5.28
C LEU A 215 -5.82 -8.17 -5.46
N GLU A 216 -6.88 -8.87 -5.07
CA GLU A 216 -7.06 -10.31 -5.31
C GLU A 216 -6.99 -10.62 -6.81
N SER A 217 -7.64 -9.80 -7.64
CA SER A 217 -7.54 -9.92 -9.09
C SER A 217 -6.12 -9.62 -9.59
N ALA A 218 -5.50 -8.55 -9.08
CA ALA A 218 -4.18 -8.11 -9.53
C ALA A 218 -3.07 -9.11 -9.20
N VAL A 219 -3.08 -9.76 -8.03
CA VAL A 219 -2.05 -10.76 -7.67
C VAL A 219 -2.13 -12.04 -8.51
N VAL A 220 -3.32 -12.39 -9.03
CA VAL A 220 -3.47 -13.53 -9.95
C VAL A 220 -2.87 -13.22 -11.32
N ILE A 221 -3.05 -11.98 -11.78
CA ILE A 221 -2.56 -11.52 -13.09
C ILE A 221 -1.07 -11.18 -13.07
N PHE A 222 -0.58 -10.63 -11.95
CA PHE A 222 0.81 -10.21 -11.76
C PHE A 222 1.45 -10.92 -10.55
N PRO A 223 1.56 -12.27 -10.57
CA PRO A 223 1.97 -13.04 -9.40
C PRO A 223 3.41 -12.76 -8.95
N GLU A 224 4.27 -12.33 -9.87
CA GLU A 224 5.67 -11.98 -9.60
C GLU A 224 5.84 -10.58 -9.00
N ASP A 225 4.77 -9.76 -8.97
CA ASP A 225 4.84 -8.43 -8.38
C ASP A 225 4.72 -8.49 -6.85
N LYS A 226 5.90 -8.47 -6.25
CA LYS A 226 6.15 -8.45 -4.81
C LYS A 226 5.26 -7.48 -4.03
N SER A 227 5.10 -6.27 -4.59
CA SER A 227 4.43 -5.19 -3.90
C SER A 227 2.94 -5.46 -3.73
N LEU A 228 2.33 -6.22 -4.64
CA LEU A 228 0.91 -6.53 -4.61
C LEU A 228 0.55 -7.53 -3.50
N TRP A 229 1.40 -8.52 -3.23
CA TRP A 229 1.16 -9.48 -2.14
C TRP A 229 1.24 -8.83 -0.77
N VAL A 230 2.21 -7.92 -0.57
CA VAL A 230 2.34 -7.16 0.68
C VAL A 230 1.15 -6.22 0.85
N GLN A 231 0.75 -5.50 -0.20
CA GLN A 231 -0.44 -4.64 -0.16
C GLN A 231 -1.72 -5.46 0.09
N LEU A 232 -1.88 -6.62 -0.53
CA LEU A 232 -3.03 -7.50 -0.29
C LEU A 232 -3.10 -7.92 1.18
N GLY A 233 -1.99 -8.34 1.79
CA GLY A 233 -1.91 -8.63 3.21
C GLY A 233 -2.31 -7.44 4.10
N GLN A 234 -1.87 -6.23 3.74
CA GLN A 234 -2.23 -4.99 4.44
C GLN A 234 -3.73 -4.72 4.38
N PHE A 235 -4.33 -4.80 3.19
CA PHE A 235 -5.75 -4.56 3.01
C PHE A 235 -6.61 -5.64 3.66
N TYR A 236 -6.19 -6.91 3.64
CA TYR A 236 -6.84 -7.94 4.46
C TYR A 236 -6.79 -7.59 5.95
N SER A 237 -5.64 -7.14 6.46
CA SER A 237 -5.51 -6.73 7.85
C SER A 237 -6.41 -5.54 8.22
N ILE A 238 -6.56 -4.54 7.33
CA ILE A 238 -7.46 -3.39 7.54
C ILE A 238 -8.92 -3.84 7.58
N ASN A 239 -9.28 -4.87 6.80
CA ASN A 239 -10.62 -5.46 6.80
C ASN A 239 -10.79 -6.55 7.88
N GLU A 240 -9.86 -6.67 8.84
CA GLU A 240 -9.88 -7.68 9.92
C GLU A 240 -9.91 -9.14 9.43
N ARG A 241 -9.56 -9.37 8.16
CA ARG A 241 -9.40 -10.69 7.51
C ARG A 241 -8.02 -11.25 7.86
N TYR A 242 -7.75 -11.45 9.15
CA TYR A 242 -6.40 -11.74 9.64
C TYR A 242 -5.83 -13.07 9.12
N GLY A 243 -6.68 -14.08 8.87
CA GLY A 243 -6.27 -15.36 8.30
C GLY A 243 -5.71 -15.19 6.88
N GLU A 244 -6.45 -14.50 6.01
CA GLU A 244 -5.99 -14.20 4.66
C GLU A 244 -4.80 -13.24 4.65
N ALA A 245 -4.77 -12.26 5.56
CA ALA A 245 -3.62 -11.37 5.73
C ALA A 245 -2.35 -12.17 6.03
N LEU A 246 -2.41 -13.10 6.99
CA LEU A 246 -1.27 -13.94 7.33
C LEU A 246 -0.85 -14.81 6.15
N ALA A 247 -1.78 -15.40 5.41
CA ALA A 247 -1.46 -16.21 4.23
C ALA A 247 -0.73 -15.39 3.15
N ALA A 248 -1.21 -14.18 2.85
CA ALA A 248 -0.59 -13.28 1.87
C ALA A 248 0.82 -12.84 2.31
N PHE A 249 1.00 -12.44 3.57
CA PHE A 249 2.32 -12.06 4.08
C PHE A 249 3.28 -13.24 4.21
N GLU A 250 2.82 -14.43 4.62
CA GLU A 250 3.67 -15.62 4.64
C GLU A 250 4.18 -15.96 3.24
N LEU A 251 3.31 -15.90 2.23
CA LEU A 251 3.70 -16.14 0.85
C LEU A 251 4.72 -15.10 0.38
N ALA A 252 4.45 -13.82 0.61
CA ALA A 252 5.39 -12.73 0.29
C ALA A 252 6.76 -12.94 0.98
N TYR A 253 6.76 -13.30 2.26
CA TYR A 253 7.99 -13.59 2.99
C TYR A 253 8.75 -14.79 2.43
N LYS A 254 8.07 -15.91 2.11
CA LYS A 254 8.68 -17.12 1.54
C LYS A 254 9.31 -16.87 0.18
N GLN A 255 8.72 -15.98 -0.63
CA GLN A 255 9.27 -15.57 -1.91
C GLN A 255 10.42 -14.55 -1.80
N GLY A 256 10.81 -14.18 -0.57
CA GLY A 256 11.88 -13.22 -0.32
C GLY A 256 11.49 -11.78 -0.66
N PHE A 257 10.19 -11.46 -0.59
CA PHE A 257 9.66 -10.15 -0.92
C PHE A 257 9.64 -9.20 0.29
N MET A 258 9.64 -9.75 1.51
CA MET A 258 9.65 -9.00 2.76
C MET A 258 11.05 -9.03 3.38
N LYS A 259 11.72 -7.87 3.42
CA LYS A 259 13.14 -7.76 3.83
C LYS A 259 13.41 -6.63 4.83
N THR A 260 12.50 -5.67 4.95
CA THR A 260 12.67 -4.51 5.83
C THR A 260 12.19 -4.80 7.24
N ASP A 261 12.70 -4.03 8.21
CA ASP A 261 12.29 -4.11 9.62
C ASP A 261 10.77 -4.04 9.79
N ASN A 262 10.12 -3.07 9.14
CA ASN A 262 8.68 -2.87 9.21
C ASN A 262 7.90 -4.07 8.65
N GLU A 263 8.29 -4.61 7.51
CA GLU A 263 7.62 -5.76 6.90
C GLU A 263 7.72 -7.00 7.79
N ILE A 264 8.90 -7.28 8.35
CA ILE A 264 9.08 -8.41 9.26
C ILE A 264 8.24 -8.25 10.53
N LYS A 265 8.18 -7.04 11.09
CA LYS A 265 7.31 -6.73 12.25
C LYS A 265 5.84 -6.89 11.91
N MET A 266 5.41 -6.49 10.70
CA MET A 266 4.04 -6.71 10.23
C MET A 266 3.68 -8.19 10.19
N LEU A 267 4.53 -9.05 9.61
CA LEU A 267 4.28 -10.49 9.58
C LEU A 267 4.25 -11.08 11.00
N ALA A 268 5.15 -10.66 11.90
CA ALA A 268 5.12 -11.09 13.30
C ALA A 268 3.81 -10.69 14.01
N ASN A 269 3.31 -9.48 13.78
CA ASN A 269 2.01 -9.04 14.30
C ASN A 269 0.86 -9.90 13.75
N MET A 270 0.92 -10.26 12.47
CA MET A 270 -0.10 -11.14 11.87
C MET A 270 -0.06 -12.56 12.44
N TYR A 271 1.12 -13.09 12.76
CA TYR A 271 1.22 -14.36 13.50
C TYR A 271 0.56 -14.25 14.89
N ASN A 272 0.79 -13.16 15.62
CA ASN A 272 0.18 -12.94 16.93
C ASN A 272 -1.35 -12.81 16.84
N ASN A 273 -1.87 -12.03 15.88
CA ASN A 273 -3.31 -11.86 15.68
C ASN A 273 -4.03 -13.16 15.29
N ASN A 274 -3.32 -14.11 14.68
CA ASN A 274 -3.85 -15.43 14.34
C ASN A 274 -3.54 -16.51 15.40
N ASN A 275 -3.20 -16.10 16.63
CA ASN A 275 -2.87 -17.02 17.74
C ASN A 275 -1.73 -18.00 17.43
N VAL A 276 -0.72 -17.56 16.66
CA VAL A 276 0.52 -18.31 16.39
C VAL A 276 1.76 -17.61 16.97
N PRO A 277 1.77 -17.29 18.29
CA PRO A 277 2.77 -16.42 18.89
C PRO A 277 4.20 -16.99 18.86
N TYR A 278 4.35 -18.33 18.82
CA TYR A 278 5.66 -18.95 18.66
C TYR A 278 6.33 -18.55 17.34
N ARG A 279 5.59 -18.58 16.23
CA ARG A 279 6.12 -18.19 14.92
C ARG A 279 6.45 -16.71 14.87
N ALA A 280 5.65 -15.86 15.53
CA ALA A 280 5.95 -14.44 15.67
C ALA A 280 7.31 -14.23 16.36
N ALA A 281 7.50 -14.86 17.52
CA ALA A 281 8.71 -14.74 18.31
C ALA A 281 9.95 -15.26 17.56
N ALA A 282 9.85 -16.45 16.95
CA ALA A 282 10.94 -17.07 16.20
C ALA A 282 11.33 -16.25 14.95
N LEU A 283 10.36 -15.66 14.26
CA LEU A 283 10.62 -14.77 13.12
C LEU A 283 11.40 -13.52 13.54
N LEU A 284 10.92 -12.84 14.59
CA LEU A 284 11.57 -11.64 15.11
C LEU A 284 12.98 -11.94 15.63
N GLU A 285 13.13 -13.01 16.41
CA GLU A 285 14.43 -13.47 16.91
C GLU A 285 15.42 -13.75 15.76
N LYS A 286 14.98 -14.48 14.73
CA LYS A 286 15.80 -14.79 13.56
C LYS A 286 16.33 -13.53 12.89
N HIS A 287 15.45 -12.55 12.62
CA HIS A 287 15.82 -11.33 11.91
C HIS A 287 16.57 -10.32 12.76
N MET A 288 16.34 -10.31 14.08
CA MET A 288 17.18 -9.56 15.02
C MET A 288 18.60 -10.12 15.06
N LYS A 289 18.77 -11.45 15.17
CA LYS A 289 20.08 -12.10 15.16
C LYS A 289 20.82 -11.93 13.82
N ALA A 290 20.09 -11.84 12.71
CA ALA A 290 20.65 -11.55 11.40
C ALA A 290 20.99 -10.07 11.17
N GLY A 291 20.71 -9.18 12.13
CA GLY A 291 20.98 -7.74 12.04
C GLY A 291 19.96 -6.95 11.20
N VAL A 292 18.87 -7.57 10.75
CA VAL A 292 17.78 -6.89 10.03
C VAL A 292 16.94 -6.05 10.99
N LEU A 293 16.59 -6.61 12.15
CA LEU A 293 15.91 -5.88 13.23
C LEU A 293 16.94 -5.34 14.21
N LYS A 294 16.78 -4.09 14.61
CA LYS A 294 17.60 -3.49 15.67
C LYS A 294 17.30 -4.17 17.00
N LYS A 295 18.35 -4.50 17.76
CA LYS A 295 18.22 -4.98 19.14
C LYS A 295 17.90 -3.81 20.07
N ASP A 296 16.65 -3.38 20.04
CA ASP A 296 16.12 -2.25 20.81
C ASP A 296 14.93 -2.69 21.70
N ARG A 297 14.41 -1.74 22.48
CA ARG A 297 13.25 -1.96 23.36
C ARG A 297 12.07 -2.58 22.62
N SER A 298 11.75 -2.07 21.44
CA SER A 298 10.59 -2.51 20.67
C SER A 298 10.74 -3.98 20.27
N THR A 299 11.87 -4.34 19.66
CA THR A 299 12.12 -5.70 19.18
C THR A 299 12.21 -6.70 20.32
N LEU A 300 12.95 -6.37 21.39
CA LEU A 300 13.09 -7.24 22.56
C LEU A 300 11.75 -7.44 23.28
N SER A 301 10.95 -6.38 23.42
CA SER A 301 9.61 -6.47 24.02
C SER A 301 8.68 -7.36 23.19
N SER A 302 8.70 -7.23 21.86
CA SER A 302 7.88 -8.04 20.96
C SER A 302 8.29 -9.52 20.97
N ILE A 303 9.59 -9.83 20.97
CA ILE A 303 10.09 -11.21 21.08
C ILE A 303 9.69 -11.81 22.43
N ALA A 304 10.00 -11.13 23.53
CA ALA A 304 9.71 -11.62 24.88
C ALA A 304 8.21 -11.81 25.11
N GLY A 305 7.40 -10.83 24.69
CA GLY A 305 5.94 -10.90 24.77
C GLY A 305 5.36 -12.05 23.95
N SER A 306 5.84 -12.25 22.72
CA SER A 306 5.36 -13.34 21.86
C SER A 306 5.76 -14.72 22.42
N TYR A 307 6.98 -14.89 22.93
CA TYR A 307 7.37 -16.13 23.61
C TYR A 307 6.56 -16.37 24.89
N ASN A 308 6.28 -15.32 25.66
CA ASN A 308 5.44 -15.43 26.86
C ASN A 308 4.01 -15.87 26.51
N SER A 309 3.41 -15.29 25.46
CA SER A 309 2.09 -15.70 24.95
C SER A 309 2.09 -17.12 24.39
N ALA A 310 3.22 -17.59 23.85
CA ALA A 310 3.41 -18.98 23.42
C ALA A 310 3.66 -19.95 24.59
N ARG A 311 3.70 -19.48 25.85
CA ARG A 311 4.08 -20.23 27.05
C ARG A 311 5.51 -20.77 27.02
N GLU A 312 6.36 -20.20 26.17
CA GLU A 312 7.80 -20.45 26.11
C GLU A 312 8.52 -19.58 27.15
N PHE A 313 8.18 -19.79 28.42
CA PHE A 313 8.57 -18.90 29.52
C PHE A 313 10.09 -18.78 29.71
N ASP A 314 10.83 -19.85 29.42
CA ASP A 314 12.29 -19.84 29.43
C ASP A 314 12.88 -18.86 28.43
N LYS A 315 12.40 -18.88 27.18
CA LYS A 315 12.84 -17.95 26.15
C LYS A 315 12.38 -16.53 26.45
N ALA A 316 11.14 -16.38 26.92
CA ALA A 316 10.60 -15.08 27.33
C ALA A 316 11.48 -14.43 28.42
N ALA A 317 11.88 -15.20 29.43
CA ALA A 317 12.76 -14.73 30.50
C ALA A 317 14.12 -14.24 29.99
N VAL A 318 14.72 -14.93 29.00
CA VAL A 318 15.98 -14.48 28.37
C VAL A 318 15.80 -13.09 27.78
N TYR A 319 14.78 -12.89 26.94
CA TYR A 319 14.58 -11.62 26.24
C TYR A 319 14.09 -10.49 27.15
N TYR A 320 13.27 -10.78 28.17
CA TYR A 320 12.97 -9.80 29.21
C TYR A 320 14.22 -9.39 29.99
N GLY A 321 15.13 -10.33 30.27
CA GLY A 321 16.39 -10.02 30.94
C GLY A 321 17.36 -9.20 30.08
N GLU A 322 17.42 -9.45 28.76
CA GLU A 322 18.18 -8.61 27.84
C GLU A 322 17.63 -7.17 27.81
N LEU A 323 16.31 -7.03 27.71
CA LEU A 323 15.63 -5.73 27.74
C LEU A 323 15.91 -5.00 29.06
N ALA A 324 15.79 -5.70 30.19
CA ALA A 324 16.00 -5.14 31.51
C ALA A 324 17.42 -4.61 31.71
N LYS A 325 18.43 -5.31 31.19
CA LYS A 325 19.83 -4.87 31.23
C LYS A 325 20.10 -3.70 30.30
N LEU A 326 19.49 -3.69 29.11
CA LEU A 326 19.70 -2.65 28.12
C LEU A 326 19.32 -1.25 28.63
N GLU A 327 18.25 -1.17 29.42
CA GLU A 327 17.66 0.11 29.82
C GLU A 327 17.56 0.30 31.34
N ASN A 328 18.13 -0.62 32.11
CA ASN A 328 17.98 -0.68 33.56
C ASN A 328 16.50 -0.65 34.00
N ASP A 329 15.64 -1.38 33.28
CA ASP A 329 14.18 -1.33 33.40
C ASP A 329 13.66 -2.35 34.43
N GLY A 330 13.14 -1.85 35.56
CA GLY A 330 12.60 -2.71 36.62
C GLY A 330 11.32 -3.44 36.24
N GLU A 331 10.50 -2.94 35.32
CA GLU A 331 9.33 -3.66 34.82
C GLU A 331 9.74 -4.84 33.92
N ALA A 332 10.81 -4.68 33.14
CA ALA A 332 11.41 -5.78 32.38
C ALA A 332 12.03 -6.85 33.31
N TYR A 333 12.74 -6.44 34.37
CA TYR A 333 13.23 -7.37 35.40
C TYR A 333 12.08 -8.11 36.11
N ARG A 334 10.97 -7.41 36.41
CA ARG A 334 9.77 -8.04 36.97
C ARG A 334 9.23 -9.11 36.03
N ARG A 335 9.06 -8.80 34.75
CA ARG A 335 8.57 -9.75 33.74
C ARG A 335 9.50 -10.93 33.53
N GLN A 336 10.82 -10.70 33.56
CA GLN A 336 11.82 -11.77 33.56
C GLN A 336 11.60 -12.71 34.74
N GLY A 337 11.50 -12.18 35.96
CA GLY A 337 11.29 -12.96 37.17
C GLY A 337 9.98 -13.74 37.16
N THR A 338 8.88 -13.11 36.73
CA THR A 338 7.59 -13.81 36.58
C THR A 338 7.64 -14.93 35.54
N ALA A 339 8.29 -14.70 34.39
CA ALA A 339 8.47 -15.75 33.39
C ALA A 339 9.32 -16.92 33.93
N LEU A 340 10.39 -16.65 34.70
CA LEU A 340 11.19 -17.69 35.35
C LEU A 340 10.36 -18.51 36.36
N LEU A 341 9.44 -17.90 37.10
CA LEU A 341 8.53 -18.64 37.97
C LEU A 341 7.58 -19.53 37.19
N MET A 342 7.00 -19.03 36.10
CA MET A 342 6.14 -19.84 35.23
C MET A 342 6.91 -21.00 34.56
N ALA A 343 8.22 -20.86 34.40
CA ALA A 343 9.12 -21.92 33.95
C ALA A 343 9.58 -22.88 35.06
N GLY A 344 9.17 -22.67 36.32
CA GLY A 344 9.63 -23.48 37.46
C GLY A 344 11.12 -23.27 37.82
N LYS A 345 11.65 -22.07 37.54
CA LYS A 345 13.05 -21.68 37.82
C LYS A 345 13.11 -20.67 38.95
N GLU A 346 12.63 -21.05 40.12
CA GLU A 346 12.42 -20.15 41.25
C GLU A 346 13.72 -19.54 41.76
N SER A 347 14.80 -20.32 41.80
CA SER A 347 16.12 -19.82 42.21
C SER A 347 16.65 -18.74 41.27
N ALA A 348 16.34 -18.83 39.97
CA ALA A 348 16.72 -17.80 39.00
C ALA A 348 15.78 -16.59 39.03
N ALA A 349 14.50 -16.78 39.41
CA ALA A 349 13.52 -15.70 39.49
C ALA A 349 13.85 -14.68 40.59
N VAL A 350 14.31 -15.14 41.76
CA VAL A 350 14.62 -14.29 42.92
C VAL A 350 15.54 -13.11 42.59
N PRO A 351 16.75 -13.30 42.01
CA PRO A 351 17.64 -12.18 41.72
C PRO A 351 17.05 -11.20 40.70
N ALA A 352 16.29 -11.67 39.70
CA ALA A 352 15.62 -10.79 38.75
C ALA A 352 14.55 -9.92 39.44
N LEU A 353 13.72 -10.52 40.29
CA LEU A 353 12.67 -9.80 41.03
C LEU A 353 13.24 -8.85 42.08
N GLN A 354 14.34 -9.21 42.75
CA GLN A 354 15.05 -8.30 43.65
C GLN A 354 15.62 -7.10 42.88
N LYS A 355 16.23 -7.35 41.72
CA LYS A 355 16.74 -6.27 40.86
C LYS A 355 15.62 -5.34 40.40
N ALA A 356 14.43 -5.86 40.11
CA ALA A 356 13.25 -5.05 39.77
C ALA A 356 12.89 -4.05 40.88
N LEU A 357 12.97 -4.46 42.15
CA LEU A 357 12.73 -3.56 43.29
C LEU A 357 13.85 -2.53 43.45
N GLU A 358 15.10 -2.96 43.26
CA GLU A 358 16.30 -2.13 43.40
C GLU A 358 16.32 -0.98 42.38
N VAL A 359 16.06 -1.28 41.10
CA VAL A 359 16.11 -0.27 40.02
C VAL A 359 14.81 0.53 39.89
N GLY A 360 13.76 0.12 40.61
CA GLY A 360 12.46 0.77 40.62
C GLY A 360 11.45 0.11 39.67
N VAL A 361 10.26 -0.16 40.19
CA VAL A 361 9.16 -0.82 39.49
C VAL A 361 7.83 -0.24 39.97
N LYS A 362 6.88 -0.10 39.04
CA LYS A 362 5.58 0.55 39.32
C LYS A 362 4.75 -0.23 40.35
N ASP A 363 4.65 -1.55 40.19
CA ASP A 363 3.84 -2.40 41.07
C ASP A 363 4.74 -3.25 41.97
N LYS A 364 5.28 -2.63 43.02
CA LYS A 364 6.12 -3.29 44.03
C LYS A 364 5.39 -4.44 44.72
N GLY A 365 4.09 -4.30 44.94
CA GLY A 365 3.25 -5.31 45.56
C GLY A 365 3.25 -6.62 44.78
N ARG A 366 3.03 -6.57 43.45
CA ARG A 366 3.11 -7.77 42.60
C ARG A 366 4.48 -8.40 42.57
N VAL A 367 5.55 -7.61 42.65
CA VAL A 367 6.93 -8.14 42.72
C VAL A 367 7.15 -8.89 44.03
N HIS A 368 6.62 -8.38 45.15
CA HIS A 368 6.67 -9.07 46.44
C HIS A 368 5.83 -10.35 46.46
N ILE A 369 4.67 -10.39 45.79
CA ILE A 369 3.93 -11.65 45.58
C ILE A 369 4.78 -12.67 44.81
N ALA A 370 5.39 -12.25 43.71
CA ALA A 370 6.26 -13.14 42.92
C ALA A 370 7.47 -13.64 43.73
N LEU A 371 8.12 -12.77 44.53
CA LEU A 371 9.21 -13.17 45.44
C LEU A 371 8.72 -14.16 46.50
N MET A 372 7.55 -13.91 47.09
CA MET A 372 6.94 -14.83 48.05
C MET A 372 6.74 -16.21 47.44
N GLU A 373 6.17 -16.29 46.23
CA GLU A 373 5.99 -17.56 45.51
C GLU A 373 7.34 -18.25 45.26
N ALA A 374 8.33 -17.50 44.74
CA ALA A 374 9.68 -17.99 44.48
C ALA A 374 10.31 -18.63 45.73
N TYR A 375 10.18 -17.98 46.88
CA TYR A 375 10.72 -18.48 48.15
C TYR A 375 9.90 -19.63 48.72
N PHE A 376 8.58 -19.60 48.58
CA PHE A 376 7.69 -20.65 49.05
C PHE A 376 7.99 -21.99 48.36
N TYR A 377 8.14 -21.98 47.03
CA TYR A 377 8.48 -23.18 46.25
C TYR A 377 9.90 -23.70 46.53
N GLN A 378 10.84 -22.81 46.86
CA GLN A 378 12.17 -23.19 47.38
C GLN A 378 12.16 -23.66 48.84
N ALA A 379 11.00 -23.73 49.51
CA ALA A 379 10.85 -24.01 50.93
C ALA A 379 11.59 -23.03 51.87
N LYS A 380 11.88 -21.82 51.41
CA LYS A 380 12.44 -20.71 52.19
C LYS A 380 11.29 -19.93 52.86
N LEU A 381 10.65 -20.57 53.83
CA LEU A 381 9.33 -20.14 54.32
C LEU A 381 9.35 -18.82 55.12
N LYS A 382 10.46 -18.50 55.81
CA LYS A 382 10.65 -17.20 56.48
C LYS A 382 10.67 -16.05 55.47
N ASP A 383 11.44 -16.20 54.39
CA ASP A 383 11.51 -15.20 53.32
C ASP A 383 10.18 -15.08 52.58
N ALA A 384 9.52 -16.21 52.33
CA ALA A 384 8.18 -16.23 51.75
C ALA A 384 7.18 -15.44 52.62
N TYR A 385 7.17 -15.68 53.94
CA TYR A 385 6.29 -14.97 54.87
C TYR A 385 6.59 -13.46 54.91
N ARG A 386 7.87 -13.08 54.98
CA ARG A 386 8.31 -11.68 54.94
C ARG A 386 7.82 -10.99 53.66
N HIS A 387 8.03 -11.59 52.50
CA HIS A 387 7.58 -11.02 51.23
C HIS A 387 6.05 -11.01 51.09
N ASN A 388 5.35 -11.94 51.72
CA ASN A 388 3.90 -11.92 51.82
C ASN A 388 3.40 -10.70 52.61
N GLN A 389 4.05 -10.36 53.72
CA GLN A 389 3.74 -9.15 54.50
C GLN A 389 4.04 -7.89 53.68
N LEU A 390 5.22 -7.81 53.05
CA LEU A 390 5.57 -6.67 52.19
C LEU A 390 4.58 -6.50 51.04
N ALA A 391 4.08 -7.60 50.44
CA ALA A 391 3.04 -7.54 49.43
C ALA A 391 1.73 -6.94 49.97
N ARG A 392 1.31 -7.33 51.19
CA ARG A 392 0.14 -6.76 51.88
C ARG A 392 0.28 -5.24 52.03
N ASP A 393 1.42 -4.80 52.52
CA ASP A 393 1.72 -3.38 52.78
C ASP A 393 1.83 -2.56 51.48
N ASN A 394 2.12 -3.21 50.36
CA ASN A 394 2.19 -2.61 49.03
C ASN A 394 0.92 -2.88 48.19
N GLY A 395 -0.24 -2.90 48.83
CA GLY A 395 -1.54 -2.90 48.15
C GLY A 395 -2.03 -4.26 47.64
N GLN A 396 -1.37 -5.37 47.98
CA GLN A 396 -1.78 -6.73 47.60
C GLN A 396 -2.39 -7.51 48.77
N ALA A 397 -3.11 -6.83 49.67
CA ALA A 397 -3.62 -7.44 50.90
C ALA A 397 -4.50 -8.68 50.68
N LYS A 398 -5.32 -8.70 49.63
CA LYS A 398 -6.17 -9.84 49.28
C LYS A 398 -5.35 -11.07 48.88
N ALA A 399 -4.41 -10.89 47.95
CA ALA A 399 -3.51 -11.96 47.51
C ALA A 399 -2.59 -12.44 48.65
N ALA A 400 -2.08 -11.52 49.48
CA ALA A 400 -1.25 -11.89 50.61
C ALA A 400 -2.03 -12.70 51.66
N SER A 401 -3.31 -12.37 51.88
CA SER A 401 -4.16 -13.11 52.82
C SER A 401 -4.42 -14.53 52.34
N SER A 402 -4.62 -14.77 51.03
CA SER A 402 -4.79 -16.13 50.51
C SER A 402 -3.56 -17.01 50.68
N TRP A 403 -2.35 -16.43 50.64
CA TRP A 403 -1.10 -17.19 50.83
C TRP A 403 -0.70 -17.38 52.30
N THR A 404 -1.21 -16.55 53.21
CA THR A 404 -0.79 -16.54 54.62
C THR A 404 -1.02 -17.90 55.30
N GLY A 405 -2.19 -18.50 55.07
CA GLY A 405 -2.52 -19.83 55.61
C GLY A 405 -1.57 -20.92 55.12
N TYR A 406 -1.36 -21.00 53.80
CA TYR A 406 -0.49 -21.99 53.19
C TYR A 406 0.97 -21.88 53.66
N ILE A 407 1.50 -20.66 53.81
CA ILE A 407 2.87 -20.45 54.30
C ILE A 407 2.99 -20.93 55.75
N ARG A 408 2.02 -20.57 56.61
CA ARG A 408 2.00 -20.97 58.04
C ARG A 408 1.90 -22.47 58.21
N GLU A 409 0.94 -23.10 57.54
CA GLU A 409 0.74 -24.56 57.60
C GLU A 409 1.99 -25.31 57.13
N ARG A 410 2.60 -24.88 56.02
CA ARG A 410 3.82 -25.52 55.51
C ARG A 410 5.01 -25.32 56.44
N ALA A 411 5.07 -24.20 57.16
CA ALA A 411 6.13 -23.90 58.12
C ALA A 411 5.98 -24.74 59.39
N GLU A 412 4.76 -24.83 59.93
CA GLU A 412 4.42 -25.69 61.06
C GLU A 412 4.76 -27.16 60.78
N LYS A 413 4.34 -27.70 59.62
CA LYS A 413 4.68 -29.06 59.18
C LYS A 413 6.18 -29.32 59.09
N LYS A 414 7.00 -28.28 58.94
CA LYS A 414 8.47 -28.37 58.86
C LYS A 414 9.17 -27.93 60.16
N GLY A 415 8.43 -27.61 61.22
CA GLY A 415 8.99 -27.11 62.48
C GLY A 415 9.69 -25.75 62.35
N ILE A 416 9.30 -24.92 61.37
CA ILE A 416 9.92 -23.61 61.11
C ILE A 416 9.06 -22.51 61.76
N SER A 417 9.65 -21.74 62.67
CA SER A 417 9.05 -20.50 63.18
C SER A 417 9.15 -19.39 62.11
N LEU A 418 8.04 -18.72 61.82
CA LEU A 418 7.93 -17.66 60.80
C LEU A 418 8.24 -16.26 61.32
#